data_AF-A0A7H4PKP3-F1
#
_entry.id   AF-A0A7H4PKP3-F1
#
_cell.length_a   1.000
_cell.length_b   1.000
_cell.length_c   1.000
_cell.angle_alpha   90.00
_cell.angle_beta   90.00
_cell.angle_gamma   90.00
#
_symmetry.space_group_name_H-M   'P 1'
#
loop_
_entity.id
_entity.type
_entity.pdbx_description
1 polymer ?
#
loop_
_entity_poly.entity_id
_entity_poly.type
_entity_poly.pdbx_seq_one_letter_code
_entity_poly.pdbx_strand_id
1 'polypeptide(L)'
;MNRNFNARFGRLEAGYKADLTICDYMAPTPLIAENIAGHIAFGLGANSVRSVMVNGVMIYEDRQFSFDCGPIFREAQKVAKKMWARMDALPA
;
A
#
# COMPACT_ATOMS: atom_id res chain seq x y z
N MET A 1 -2.23 -15.88 4.19
CA MET A 1 -1.22 -15.35 5.14
C MET A 1 -0.82 -16.38 6.19
N ASN A 2 -1.72 -16.82 7.08
CA ASN A 2 -1.36 -17.70 8.22
C ASN A 2 -0.75 -19.05 7.81
N ARG A 3 -1.07 -19.56 6.61
CA ARG A 3 -0.46 -20.78 6.06
C ARG A 3 1.02 -20.60 5.69
N ASN A 4 1.43 -19.37 5.38
CA ASN A 4 2.77 -19.06 4.86
C ASN A 4 3.63 -18.32 5.88
N PHE A 5 3.01 -17.71 6.89
CA PHE A 5 3.67 -16.94 7.93
C PHE A 5 3.16 -17.42 9.29
N ASN A 6 4.06 -17.64 10.24
CA ASN A 6 3.74 -18.08 11.60
C ASN A 6 3.14 -16.94 12.45
N ALA A 7 2.08 -16.31 11.96
CA ALA A 7 1.35 -15.23 12.61
C ALA A 7 -0.07 -15.10 12.02
N ARG A 8 -0.95 -14.40 12.73
CA ARG A 8 -2.37 -14.19 12.36
C ARG A 8 -2.55 -12.82 11.69
N PHE A 9 -3.09 -12.79 10.47
CA PHE A 9 -3.29 -11.57 9.68
C PHE A 9 -4.70 -11.47 9.07
N GLY A 10 -5.05 -10.27 8.59
CA GLY A 10 -6.22 -10.03 7.73
C GLY A 10 -7.56 -9.99 8.46
N ARG A 11 -7.56 -9.80 9.79
CA ARG A 11 -8.77 -9.61 10.60
C ARG A 11 -8.55 -8.55 11.67
N LEU A 12 -9.60 -7.79 11.97
CA LEU A 12 -9.65 -6.87 13.10
C LEU A 12 -10.14 -7.62 14.34
N GLU A 13 -9.24 -8.36 14.98
CA GLU A 13 -9.54 -9.23 16.12
C GLU A 13 -8.32 -9.34 17.03
N ALA A 14 -8.53 -9.51 18.34
CA ALA A 14 -7.44 -9.69 19.30
C ALA A 14 -6.53 -10.88 18.92
N GLY A 15 -5.21 -10.69 19.06
CA GLY A 15 -4.20 -11.68 18.68
C GLY A 15 -3.85 -11.71 17.19
N TYR A 16 -4.45 -10.87 16.35
CA TYR A 16 -3.98 -10.59 14.99
C TYR A 16 -2.97 -9.44 14.98
N LYS A 17 -2.16 -9.39 13.93
CA LYS A 17 -1.27 -8.25 13.65
C LYS A 17 -2.09 -6.98 13.45
N ALA A 18 -1.65 -5.91 14.10
CA ALA A 18 -2.23 -4.57 13.97
C ALA A 18 -1.79 -3.92 12.65
N ASP A 19 -2.27 -4.50 11.55
CA ASP A 19 -2.05 -4.04 10.18
C ASP A 19 -3.34 -3.37 9.69
N LEU A 20 -3.31 -2.05 9.49
CA LEU A 20 -4.49 -1.26 9.15
C LEU A 20 -4.20 -0.37 7.95
N THR A 21 -5.14 -0.31 7.02
CA THR A 21 -5.17 0.71 5.96
C THR A 21 -6.38 1.61 6.23
N ILE A 22 -6.13 2.90 6.44
CA ILE A 22 -7.15 3.90 6.71
C ILE A 22 -7.35 4.70 5.43
N CYS A 23 -8.58 4.68 4.91
CA CYS A 23 -8.93 5.37 3.67
C CYS A 23 -9.83 6.56 3.94
N ASP A 24 -9.52 7.68 3.31
CA ASP A 24 -10.34 8.88 3.19
C ASP A 24 -11.04 8.83 1.83
N TYR A 25 -12.20 8.17 1.79
CA TYR A 25 -12.93 7.85 0.57
C TYR A 25 -14.26 8.61 0.53
N MET A 26 -14.35 9.59 -0.37
CA MET A 26 -15.60 10.25 -0.69
C MET A 26 -16.38 9.40 -1.71
N ALA A 27 -17.33 8.61 -1.21
CA ALA A 27 -18.14 7.73 -2.04
C ALA A 27 -19.05 8.54 -3.00
N PRO A 28 -18.99 8.32 -4.33
CA PRO A 28 -19.83 9.03 -5.29
C PRO A 28 -21.28 8.50 -5.32
N THR A 29 -21.51 7.34 -4.70
CA THR A 29 -22.82 6.71 -4.51
C THR A 29 -23.00 6.39 -3.03
N PRO A 30 -24.24 6.21 -2.52
CA PRO A 30 -24.47 5.85 -1.13
C PRO A 30 -23.67 4.59 -0.75
N LEU A 31 -22.90 4.65 0.34
CA LEU A 31 -22.12 3.54 0.84
C LEU A 31 -22.98 2.69 1.78
N ILE A 32 -23.46 1.55 1.29
CA ILE A 32 -24.34 0.62 2.01
C ILE A 32 -23.80 -0.81 1.97
N ALA A 33 -24.33 -1.70 2.81
CA ALA A 33 -23.80 -3.06 2.95
C ALA A 33 -23.85 -3.86 1.64
N GLU A 34 -24.86 -3.61 0.81
CA GLU A 34 -25.11 -4.29 -0.44
C GLU A 34 -24.09 -3.93 -1.53
N ASN A 35 -23.49 -2.75 -1.45
CA ASN A 35 -22.56 -2.24 -2.47
C ASN A 35 -21.13 -1.98 -1.97
N ILE A 36 -20.85 -2.18 -0.68
CA ILE A 36 -19.51 -1.96 -0.10
C ILE A 36 -18.42 -2.77 -0.82
N ALA A 37 -18.71 -4.01 -1.23
CA ALA A 37 -17.78 -4.83 -1.98
C ALA A 37 -17.43 -4.20 -3.35
N GLY A 38 -18.41 -3.58 -4.01
CA GLY A 38 -18.21 -2.84 -5.26
C GLY A 38 -17.36 -1.58 -5.04
N HIS A 39 -17.62 -0.83 -3.96
CA HIS A 39 -16.77 0.30 -3.57
C HIS A 39 -15.32 -0.13 -3.30
N ILE A 40 -15.09 -1.26 -2.64
CA ILE A 40 -13.74 -1.80 -2.38
C ILE A 40 -13.05 -2.25 -3.66
N ALA A 41 -13.77 -2.97 -4.53
CA ALA A 41 -13.18 -3.54 -5.74
C ALA A 41 -12.92 -2.50 -6.84
N PHE A 42 -13.78 -1.48 -6.96
CA PHE A 42 -13.79 -0.59 -8.12
C PHE A 42 -13.72 0.91 -7.78
N GLY A 43 -14.02 1.31 -6.54
CA GLY A 43 -14.03 2.71 -6.12
C GLY A 43 -12.80 3.14 -5.33
N LEU A 44 -12.36 2.30 -4.39
CA LEU A 44 -11.19 2.54 -3.56
C LEU A 44 -9.90 2.34 -4.38
N GLY A 45 -8.94 3.23 -4.14
CA GLY A 45 -7.64 3.20 -4.82
C GLY A 45 -6.52 3.76 -3.93
N ALA A 46 -5.28 3.69 -4.41
CA ALA A 46 -4.12 4.16 -3.64
C ALA A 46 -4.23 5.63 -3.21
N ASN A 47 -4.90 6.47 -4.01
CA ASN A 47 -5.16 7.87 -3.68
C ASN A 47 -6.11 8.07 -2.49
N SER A 48 -6.97 7.09 -2.18
CA SER A 48 -7.87 7.15 -1.01
C SER A 48 -7.14 6.82 0.28
N VAL A 49 -5.98 6.17 0.24
CA VAL A 49 -5.23 5.82 1.46
C VAL A 49 -4.74 7.09 2.13
N ARG A 50 -5.13 7.28 3.39
CA ARG A 50 -4.70 8.37 4.24
C ARG A 50 -3.55 7.96 5.15
N SER A 51 -3.67 6.80 5.77
CA SER A 51 -2.69 6.28 6.72
C SER A 51 -2.57 4.75 6.63
N VAL A 52 -1.40 4.22 6.96
CA VAL A 52 -1.10 2.78 7.01
C VAL A 52 -0.33 2.47 8.29
N MET A 53 -0.84 1.50 9.03
CA MET A 53 -0.20 0.90 10.19
C MET A 53 0.29 -0.50 9.83
N VAL A 54 1.51 -0.85 10.25
CA VAL A 54 2.06 -2.20 10.14
C VAL A 54 2.54 -2.64 11.52
N ASN A 55 1.99 -3.75 12.02
CA ASN A 55 2.30 -4.35 13.31
C ASN A 55 2.28 -3.32 14.47
N GLY A 56 1.30 -2.42 14.48
CA GLY A 56 1.13 -1.40 15.51
C GLY A 56 1.93 -0.10 15.29
N VAL A 57 2.72 -0.01 14.21
CA VAL A 57 3.53 1.16 13.90
C VAL A 57 2.94 1.91 12.71
N MET A 58 2.68 3.20 12.87
CA MET A 58 2.26 4.08 11.78
C MET A 58 3.46 4.32 10.85
N ILE A 59 3.44 3.70 9.67
CA ILE A 59 4.51 3.88 8.66
C ILE A 59 4.18 4.98 7.66
N TYR A 60 2.89 5.27 7.50
CA TYR A 60 2.33 6.30 6.65
C TYR A 60 1.18 6.94 7.42
N GLU A 61 1.22 8.24 7.65
CA GLU A 61 0.23 8.95 8.46
C GLU A 61 -0.07 10.30 7.82
N ASP A 62 -1.35 10.65 7.70
CA ASP A 62 -1.80 11.90 7.10
C ASP A 62 -1.14 12.20 5.75
N ARG A 63 -1.09 11.15 4.91
CA ARG A 63 -0.52 11.15 3.57
C ARG A 63 0.99 11.35 3.50
N GLN A 64 1.71 11.16 4.60
CA GLN A 64 3.16 11.29 4.67
C GLN A 64 3.81 10.00 5.17
N PHE A 65 4.94 9.61 4.58
CA PHE A 65 5.73 8.51 5.11
C PHE A 65 6.45 8.95 6.38
N SER A 66 6.62 8.01 7.31
CA SER A 66 7.45 8.17 8.50
C SER A 66 8.95 8.32 8.22
N PHE A 67 9.36 8.23 6.95
CA PHE A 67 10.74 8.32 6.48
C PHE A 67 10.85 9.17 5.19
N ASP A 68 12.06 9.70 4.94
CA ASP A 68 12.34 10.47 3.72
C ASP A 68 12.47 9.55 2.49
N CYS A 69 11.51 9.69 1.58
CA CYS A 69 11.50 8.96 0.30
C CYS A 69 12.51 9.51 -0.72
N GLY A 70 12.97 10.75 -0.58
CA GLY A 70 13.85 11.42 -1.54
C GLY A 70 15.12 10.63 -1.89
N PRO A 71 15.91 10.16 -0.91
CA PRO A 71 17.07 9.30 -1.15
C PRO A 71 16.72 8.01 -1.89
N ILE A 72 15.61 7.36 -1.52
CA ILE A 72 15.16 6.10 -2.14
C ILE A 72 14.88 6.33 -3.63
N PHE A 73 14.14 7.40 -3.96
CA PHE A 73 13.82 7.74 -5.35
C PHE A 73 15.07 8.13 -6.15
N ARG A 74 16.02 8.86 -5.55
CA ARG A 74 17.30 9.20 -6.21
C ARG A 74 18.10 7.96 -6.56
N GLU A 75 18.21 7.00 -5.65
CA GLU A 75 18.90 5.73 -5.93
C GLU A 75 18.15 4.89 -6.96
N ALA A 76 16.81 4.81 -6.86
CA ALA A 76 15.99 4.11 -7.84
C ALA A 76 16.20 4.66 -9.27
N GLN A 77 16.24 5.98 -9.43
CA GLN A 77 16.52 6.61 -10.73
C GLN A 77 17.90 6.24 -11.28
N LYS A 78 18.94 6.19 -10.44
CA LYS A 78 20.29 5.77 -10.86
C LYS A 78 20.31 4.32 -11.32
N VAL A 79 19.69 3.43 -10.55
CA VAL A 79 19.64 1.99 -10.88
C VAL A 79 18.82 1.75 -12.15
N ALA A 80 17.70 2.46 -12.32
CA ALA A 80 16.88 2.39 -13.53
C ALA A 80 17.69 2.77 -14.79
N LYS A 81 18.47 3.86 -14.75
CA LYS A 81 19.35 4.24 -15.88
C LYS A 81 20.33 3.14 -16.25
N LYS A 82 20.95 2.48 -15.26
CA LYS A 82 21.86 1.34 -15.49
C LYS A 82 21.14 0.14 -16.08
N MET A 83 19.91 -0.12 -15.66
CA MET A 83 19.08 -1.19 -16.23
C MET A 83 18.78 -0.91 -17.70
N TRP A 84 18.33 0.30 -18.04
CA TRP A 84 18.03 0.69 -19.42
C TRP A 84 19.24 0.59 -20.33
N ALA A 85 20.40 1.11 -19.90
CA ALA A 85 21.63 0.98 -20.69
C ALA A 85 22.04 -0.49 -20.95
N ARG A 86 21.72 -1.41 -20.04
CA ARG A 86 21.94 -2.85 -20.25
C ARG A 86 20.92 -3.45 -21.23
N MET A 87 19.66 -3.01 -21.18
CA MET A 87 18.63 -3.44 -22.12
C MET A 87 18.95 -2.99 -23.55
N ASP A 88 19.40 -1.74 -23.72
CA ASP A 88 19.79 -1.18 -25.01
C ASP A 88 20.99 -1.91 -25.63
N ALA A 89 21.81 -2.55 -24.80
CA ALA A 89 22.99 -3.32 -25.22
C ALA A 89 22.69 -4.81 -25.50
N LEU A 90 21.43 -5.25 -25.39
CA LEU A 90 21.07 -6.63 -25.72
C LEU A 90 21.19 -6.85 -27.24
N PRO A 91 21.75 -7.99 -27.68
CA PRO A 91 21.73 -8.36 -29.08
C PRO A 91 20.28 -8.57 -29.55
N ALA A 92 20.04 -8.27 -30.82
CA ALA A 92 18.75 -8.52 -31.49
C ALA A 92 18.45 -10.03 -31.59
#